data_AF-A0AAE1IKB3-F1
#
_entry.id   AF-A0AAE1IKB3-F1
#
_cell.length_a   1.000
_cell.length_b   1.000
_cell.length_c   1.000
_cell.angle_alpha   90.00
_cell.angle_beta   90.00
_cell.angle_gamma   90.00
#
_symmetry.space_group_name_H-M   'P 1'
#
loop_
_entity.id
_entity.type
_entity.pdbx_description
1 polymer ?
#
loop_
_entity_poly.entity_id
_entity_poly.type
_entity_poly.pdbx_seq_one_letter_code
_entity_poly.pdbx_strand_id
1 'polypeptide(L)'
;MSMSASPREVAMLSASPSEAPSTAGLPLHSGADVHKIPQILPRERVFPIQIGGELFKLSGASLSSDAPSYFSQYFLCQIQVAESKGEDPSSTIRTLYIDRDPKTFRDIALHLQGYHVKPRDGTHFVRLFADAQFYNLPKLISQLNEESIFMSIGHREFQIPRDVLNDPANSPNYFSLGFALFFSQPNDLFPGLDREGLIRPPSILPPSVPNRNADTFAELLRLLRGYPVSIRDENHRQELLRDARYFHFKGIEQQLVPHSISYNPLRQIEEIALRLENVQKSGVSISAEESDGTSRSSVRYVKYARPYVDNKPAELILEVGGTTAKFVFSAEGVRAEFFGGTKARVARLLEVVATKLNLPPTTQPLGLLMASGGASSQPATPGNTPLSEDLVRVVFEAESSIILNGEDYEGDLSSYEAEDATPAITPDAETPVNPRKRRRMGESIDIGLPHEGQEWAVKTGQFRLRIQESKSGKSAVECVFVAVKIDAVSSERGRNKTRKFLSD
;
A
#
# COMPACT_ATOMS: atom_id res chain seq x y z
N MET A 1 45.08 -34.67 -20.23
CA MET A 1 45.10 -35.95 -19.48
C MET A 1 44.12 -35.80 -18.33
N SER A 2 43.20 -36.69 -17.98
CA SER A 2 42.60 -37.89 -18.55
C SER A 2 41.38 -38.14 -17.66
N MET A 3 40.30 -38.67 -18.24
CA MET A 3 39.05 -39.02 -17.56
C MET A 3 39.25 -40.06 -16.45
N SER A 4 38.34 -40.12 -15.47
CA SER A 4 37.61 -41.36 -15.16
C SER A 4 36.44 -41.12 -14.20
N ALA A 5 35.23 -41.36 -14.71
CA ALA A 5 34.02 -41.62 -13.94
C ALA A 5 33.82 -43.14 -13.82
N SER A 6 33.27 -43.62 -12.69
CA SER A 6 32.55 -44.90 -12.60
C SER A 6 32.00 -45.18 -11.18
N PRO A 7 31.09 -46.17 -10.99
CA PRO A 7 29.78 -45.93 -10.41
C PRO A 7 29.53 -46.81 -9.16
N ARG A 8 28.39 -46.63 -8.48
CA ARG A 8 27.85 -47.66 -7.58
C ARG A 8 26.32 -47.76 -7.70
N GLU A 9 25.92 -48.83 -8.35
CA GLU A 9 24.61 -49.48 -8.28
C GLU A 9 24.53 -50.29 -6.98
N VAL A 10 23.44 -50.22 -6.21
CA VAL A 10 22.95 -51.34 -5.39
C VAL A 10 21.42 -51.27 -5.20
N ALA A 11 20.76 -52.25 -5.80
CA ALA A 11 19.60 -53.04 -5.38
C ALA A 11 18.33 -52.39 -4.77
N MET A 12 17.23 -52.58 -5.50
CA MET A 12 15.86 -52.57 -5.00
C MET A 12 15.56 -53.80 -4.13
N LEU A 13 14.90 -53.59 -2.99
CA LEU A 13 14.16 -54.62 -2.25
C LEU A 13 12.78 -54.07 -1.86
N SER A 14 11.79 -54.86 -2.20
CA SER A 14 10.34 -54.71 -2.01
C SER A 14 9.89 -54.78 -0.56
N ALA A 15 8.92 -53.95 -0.17
CA ALA A 15 7.94 -54.28 0.87
C ALA A 15 6.63 -53.50 0.66
N SER A 16 5.52 -54.23 0.70
CA SER A 16 4.14 -53.85 0.40
C SER A 16 3.53 -52.84 1.40
N PRO A 17 2.45 -52.12 1.01
CA PRO A 17 1.83 -51.08 1.83
C PRO A 17 0.75 -51.63 2.78
N SER A 18 0.67 -51.02 3.96
CA SER A 18 -0.35 -51.26 4.99
C SER A 18 -1.63 -50.48 4.69
N GLU A 19 -2.77 -51.13 4.85
CA GLU A 19 -4.14 -50.60 4.70
C GLU A 19 -4.53 -49.59 5.78
N ALA A 20 -5.25 -48.53 5.38
CA ALA A 20 -6.51 -48.01 5.95
C ALA A 20 -6.84 -46.60 5.39
N PRO A 21 -8.08 -46.09 5.48
CA PRO A 21 -9.32 -46.65 4.96
C PRO A 21 -10.00 -45.71 3.94
N SER A 22 -10.92 -46.28 3.19
CA SER A 22 -11.75 -45.70 2.14
C SER A 22 -12.66 -44.55 2.57
N THR A 23 -12.57 -43.41 1.87
CA THR A 23 -13.66 -42.44 1.70
C THR A 23 -13.69 -41.94 0.26
N ALA A 24 -14.80 -42.31 -0.42
CA ALA A 24 -15.37 -41.76 -1.65
C ALA A 24 -14.44 -40.97 -2.62
N GLY A 25 -14.02 -41.64 -3.69
CA GLY A 25 -13.31 -41.02 -4.80
C GLY A 25 -14.16 -39.98 -5.55
N LEU A 26 -13.63 -38.77 -5.65
CA LEU A 26 -13.95 -37.83 -6.72
C LEU A 26 -13.26 -38.33 -7.99
N PRO A 27 -13.94 -38.38 -9.15
CA PRO A 27 -13.30 -38.85 -10.38
C PRO A 27 -12.26 -37.85 -10.84
N LEU A 28 -11.02 -38.35 -10.93
CA LEU A 28 -9.90 -37.76 -11.64
C LEU A 28 -10.34 -37.47 -13.09
N HIS A 29 -10.47 -36.19 -13.45
CA HIS A 29 -10.81 -35.79 -14.81
C HIS A 29 -9.69 -36.24 -15.77
N SER A 30 -9.99 -37.28 -16.53
CA SER A 30 -9.21 -37.73 -17.67
C SER A 30 -9.25 -36.64 -18.76
N GLY A 31 -8.08 -36.29 -19.29
CA GLY A 31 -7.91 -35.31 -20.37
C GLY A 31 -8.42 -35.81 -21.71
N ALA A 32 -9.73 -35.93 -21.87
CA ALA A 32 -10.38 -36.36 -23.11
C ALA A 32 -11.74 -35.67 -23.39
N ASP A 33 -11.96 -34.44 -22.92
CA ASP A 33 -13.13 -33.64 -23.31
C ASP A 33 -12.71 -32.42 -24.17
N VAL A 34 -12.27 -32.72 -25.39
CA VAL A 34 -12.09 -31.72 -26.44
C VAL A 34 -13.47 -31.26 -26.91
N HIS A 35 -13.88 -30.05 -26.52
CA HIS A 35 -14.87 -29.17 -27.18
C HIS A 35 -15.97 -29.85 -28.03
N LYS A 36 -16.85 -30.68 -27.44
CA LYS A 36 -18.03 -31.14 -28.16
C LYS A 36 -19.06 -30.02 -28.25
N ILE A 37 -19.30 -29.52 -29.47
CA ILE A 37 -20.38 -28.56 -29.74
C ILE A 37 -21.72 -29.19 -29.32
N PRO A 38 -22.50 -28.54 -28.43
CA PRO A 38 -23.85 -28.97 -28.06
C PRO A 38 -24.70 -29.26 -29.31
N GLN A 39 -25.40 -30.39 -29.31
CA GLN A 39 -26.31 -30.73 -30.42
C GLN A 39 -27.69 -30.12 -30.17
N ILE A 40 -27.77 -28.78 -30.20
CA ILE A 40 -29.04 -28.04 -30.00
C ILE A 40 -29.73 -27.77 -31.33
N LEU A 41 -28.97 -27.31 -32.33
CA LEU A 41 -29.45 -27.12 -33.69
C LEU A 41 -28.80 -28.13 -34.66
N PRO A 42 -29.51 -28.55 -35.74
CA PRO A 42 -28.92 -29.37 -36.79
C PRO A 42 -27.65 -28.75 -37.37
N ARG A 43 -26.50 -29.44 -37.24
CA ARG A 43 -25.16 -28.88 -37.46
C ARG A 43 -24.95 -28.28 -38.85
N GLU A 44 -25.36 -29.01 -39.87
CA GLU A 44 -25.13 -28.68 -41.28
C GLU A 44 -26.13 -27.64 -41.82
N ARG A 45 -27.21 -27.40 -41.08
CA ARG A 45 -28.26 -26.50 -41.51
C ARG A 45 -27.82 -25.05 -41.38
N VAL A 46 -28.15 -24.25 -42.38
CA VAL A 46 -27.88 -22.80 -42.40
C VAL A 46 -29.11 -22.02 -41.95
N PHE A 47 -28.90 -21.07 -41.04
CA PHE A 47 -29.93 -20.24 -40.43
C PHE A 47 -29.71 -18.77 -40.83
N PRO A 48 -30.75 -18.08 -41.35
CA PRO A 48 -30.65 -16.67 -41.75
C PRO A 48 -30.92 -15.71 -40.59
N ILE A 49 -30.00 -14.76 -40.37
CA ILE A 49 -30.09 -13.73 -39.33
C ILE A 49 -29.81 -12.36 -39.98
N GLN A 50 -30.80 -11.47 -40.01
CA GLN A 50 -30.67 -10.10 -40.46
C GLN A 50 -30.30 -9.20 -39.28
N ILE A 51 -29.13 -8.57 -39.32
CA ILE A 51 -28.66 -7.60 -38.32
C ILE A 51 -28.60 -6.21 -38.97
N GLY A 52 -29.51 -5.33 -38.55
CA GLY A 52 -29.71 -4.03 -39.18
C GLY A 52 -29.92 -4.20 -40.69
N GLY A 53 -28.99 -3.66 -41.48
CA GLY A 53 -29.02 -3.74 -42.94
C GLY A 53 -28.39 -5.00 -43.56
N GLU A 54 -27.70 -5.85 -42.81
CA GLU A 54 -26.92 -6.97 -43.37
C GLU A 54 -27.49 -8.35 -43.01
N LEU A 55 -27.51 -9.27 -43.98
CA LEU A 55 -27.94 -10.65 -43.81
C LEU A 55 -26.73 -11.57 -43.54
N PHE A 56 -26.76 -12.26 -42.39
CA PHE A 56 -25.80 -13.27 -41.99
C PHE A 56 -26.39 -14.67 -42.14
N LYS A 57 -25.57 -15.61 -42.59
CA LYS A 57 -25.93 -17.02 -42.76
C LYS A 57 -24.96 -17.86 -41.94
N LEU A 58 -25.44 -18.43 -40.82
CA LEU A 58 -24.62 -19.21 -39.90
C LEU A 58 -25.13 -20.65 -39.82
N SER A 59 -24.22 -21.60 -39.68
CA SER A 59 -24.60 -23.02 -39.52
C SER A 59 -25.13 -23.29 -38.12
N GLY A 60 -25.91 -24.36 -37.95
CA GLY A 60 -26.36 -24.81 -36.64
C GLY A 60 -25.20 -25.18 -35.72
N ALA A 61 -24.09 -25.67 -36.28
CA ALA A 61 -22.85 -25.89 -35.54
C ALA A 61 -22.29 -24.57 -34.97
N SER A 62 -22.24 -23.50 -35.77
CA SER A 62 -21.78 -22.19 -35.31
C SER A 62 -22.71 -21.59 -34.26
N LEU A 63 -24.03 -21.65 -34.46
CA LEU A 63 -24.99 -21.10 -33.49
C LEU A 63 -25.04 -21.88 -32.17
N SER A 64 -24.68 -23.17 -32.21
CA SER A 64 -24.61 -24.03 -31.02
C SER A 64 -23.25 -23.97 -30.31
N SER A 65 -22.23 -23.31 -30.88
CA SER A 65 -20.88 -23.31 -30.33
C SER A 65 -20.80 -22.60 -28.98
N ASP A 66 -21.60 -21.54 -28.79
CA ASP A 66 -21.72 -20.76 -27.56
C ASP A 66 -23.18 -20.70 -27.09
N ALA A 67 -23.77 -21.89 -26.91
CA ALA A 67 -25.15 -22.06 -26.45
C ALA A 67 -25.20 -22.49 -24.97
N PRO A 68 -26.32 -22.22 -24.25
CA PRO A 68 -27.57 -21.64 -24.73
C PRO A 68 -27.47 -20.13 -24.99
N SER A 69 -27.86 -19.73 -26.19
CA SER A 69 -27.90 -18.34 -26.68
C SER A 69 -29.27 -17.98 -27.21
N TYR A 70 -29.53 -16.68 -27.37
CA TYR A 70 -30.74 -16.16 -28.00
C TYR A 70 -31.01 -16.81 -29.36
N PHE A 71 -29.96 -17.00 -30.18
CA PHE A 71 -30.06 -17.66 -31.48
C PHE A 71 -30.49 -19.12 -31.38
N SER A 72 -29.82 -19.87 -30.51
CA SER A 72 -30.09 -21.30 -30.32
C SER A 72 -31.54 -21.53 -29.86
N GLN A 73 -32.04 -20.70 -28.94
CA GLN A 73 -33.40 -20.79 -28.43
C GLN A 73 -34.44 -20.39 -29.49
N TYR A 74 -34.20 -19.29 -30.21
CA TYR A 74 -35.11 -18.79 -31.24
C TYR A 74 -35.35 -19.82 -32.35
N PHE A 75 -34.28 -20.38 -32.91
CA PHE A 75 -34.40 -21.36 -33.99
C PHE A 75 -34.87 -22.73 -33.51
N LEU A 76 -34.51 -23.15 -32.29
CA LEU A 76 -35.02 -24.39 -31.70
C LEU A 76 -36.54 -24.33 -31.54
N CYS A 77 -37.08 -23.21 -31.04
CA CYS A 77 -38.52 -23.00 -30.89
C CYS A 77 -39.23 -23.06 -32.25
N GLN A 78 -38.67 -22.43 -33.30
CA GLN A 78 -39.25 -22.53 -34.65
C GLN A 78 -39.29 -23.97 -35.18
N ILE A 79 -38.23 -24.75 -34.98
CA ILE A 79 -38.18 -26.16 -35.39
C ILE A 79 -39.25 -26.96 -34.65
N GLN A 80 -39.34 -26.82 -33.33
CA GLN A 80 -40.35 -27.51 -32.52
C GLN A 80 -41.79 -27.15 -32.93
N VAL A 81 -42.05 -25.88 -33.26
CA VAL A 81 -43.36 -25.43 -33.75
C VAL A 81 -43.67 -26.02 -35.13
N ALA A 82 -42.70 -26.13 -36.03
CA ALA A 82 -42.89 -26.75 -37.34
C ALA A 82 -43.17 -28.26 -37.21
N GLU A 83 -42.39 -28.96 -36.38
CA GLU A 83 -42.56 -30.39 -36.09
C GLU A 83 -43.94 -30.70 -35.50
N SER A 84 -44.40 -29.89 -34.53
CA SER A 84 -45.73 -30.05 -33.93
C SER A 84 -46.89 -29.84 -34.92
N LYS A 85 -46.64 -29.10 -36.02
CA LYS A 85 -47.60 -28.87 -37.11
C LYS A 85 -47.47 -29.87 -38.26
N GLY A 86 -46.50 -30.79 -38.20
CA GLY A 86 -46.20 -31.72 -39.29
C GLY A 86 -45.62 -31.06 -40.54
N GLU A 87 -45.11 -29.83 -40.41
CA GLU A 87 -44.43 -29.12 -41.50
C GLU A 87 -42.97 -29.54 -41.56
N ASP A 88 -42.38 -29.56 -42.76
CA ASP A 88 -40.94 -29.78 -42.88
C ASP A 88 -40.23 -28.57 -42.25
N PRO A 89 -39.40 -28.77 -41.21
CA PRO A 89 -38.64 -27.68 -40.62
C PRO A 89 -37.79 -27.00 -41.69
N SER A 90 -37.37 -27.68 -42.78
CA SER A 90 -36.59 -27.12 -43.88
C SER A 90 -37.22 -25.88 -44.53
N SER A 91 -38.54 -25.87 -44.73
CA SER A 91 -39.27 -24.81 -45.43
C SER A 91 -39.78 -23.68 -44.54
N THR A 92 -39.93 -23.93 -43.24
CA THR A 92 -40.67 -23.02 -42.33
C THR A 92 -39.77 -22.05 -41.55
N ILE A 93 -38.44 -22.25 -41.54
CA ILE A 93 -37.54 -21.36 -40.79
C ILE A 93 -37.53 -19.94 -41.37
N ARG A 94 -37.94 -18.98 -40.54
CA ARG A 94 -37.97 -17.56 -40.86
C ARG A 94 -36.66 -16.89 -40.48
N THR A 95 -36.28 -15.87 -41.25
CA THR A 95 -35.17 -14.97 -40.91
C THR A 95 -35.40 -14.30 -39.58
N LEU A 96 -34.40 -14.35 -38.69
CA LEU A 96 -34.38 -13.60 -37.45
C LEU A 96 -33.95 -12.15 -37.74
N TYR A 97 -34.74 -11.15 -37.35
CA TYR A 97 -34.44 -9.74 -37.56
C TYR A 97 -34.05 -9.06 -36.25
N ILE A 98 -32.91 -8.36 -36.23
CA ILE A 98 -32.38 -7.68 -35.05
C ILE A 98 -31.84 -6.30 -35.45
N ASP A 99 -32.29 -5.25 -34.76
CA ASP A 99 -31.87 -3.86 -34.99
C ASP A 99 -30.59 -3.51 -34.21
N ARG A 100 -29.45 -4.04 -34.68
CA ARG A 100 -28.10 -3.89 -34.09
C ARG A 100 -27.06 -3.58 -35.16
N ASP A 101 -25.86 -3.17 -34.75
CA ASP A 101 -24.78 -2.81 -35.67
C ASP A 101 -24.15 -4.06 -36.34
N PRO A 102 -24.20 -4.18 -37.67
CA PRO A 102 -23.65 -5.36 -38.36
C PRO A 102 -22.13 -5.45 -38.24
N LYS A 103 -21.41 -4.34 -38.00
CA LYS A 103 -19.94 -4.39 -37.86
C LYS A 103 -19.54 -5.14 -36.60
N THR A 104 -20.18 -4.84 -35.47
CA THR A 104 -19.97 -5.55 -34.20
C THR A 104 -20.40 -7.02 -34.31
N PHE A 105 -21.50 -7.30 -35.03
CA PHE A 105 -21.96 -8.67 -35.22
C PHE A 105 -21.02 -9.54 -36.07
N ARG A 106 -20.24 -8.98 -36.99
CA ARG A 106 -19.21 -9.75 -37.73
C ARG A 106 -18.20 -10.39 -36.78
N ASP A 107 -17.79 -9.66 -35.75
CA ASP A 107 -16.89 -10.17 -34.72
C ASP A 107 -17.59 -11.30 -33.91
N ILE A 108 -18.89 -11.15 -33.59
CA ILE A 108 -19.68 -12.21 -32.94
C ILE A 108 -19.83 -13.45 -33.84
N ALA A 109 -20.03 -13.27 -35.13
CA ALA A 109 -20.10 -14.37 -36.09
C ALA A 109 -18.78 -15.15 -36.17
N LEU A 110 -17.64 -14.46 -36.14
CA LEU A 110 -16.32 -15.07 -36.05
C LEU A 110 -16.16 -15.89 -34.77
N HIS A 111 -16.58 -15.35 -33.62
CA HIS A 111 -16.60 -16.09 -32.35
C HIS A 111 -17.45 -17.37 -32.44
N LEU A 112 -18.67 -17.26 -32.96
CA LEU A 112 -19.57 -18.41 -33.14
C LEU A 112 -19.02 -19.45 -34.11
N GLN A 113 -18.19 -19.04 -35.07
CA GLN A 113 -17.45 -19.94 -35.96
C GLN A 113 -16.21 -20.59 -35.30
N GLY A 114 -15.85 -20.18 -34.09
CA GLY A 114 -14.74 -20.72 -33.30
C GLY A 114 -13.46 -19.89 -33.36
N TYR A 115 -13.47 -18.71 -33.98
CA TYR A 115 -12.31 -17.81 -33.97
C TYR A 115 -12.23 -17.01 -32.67
N HIS A 116 -11.02 -16.76 -32.19
CA HIS A 116 -10.79 -15.89 -31.06
C HIS A 116 -10.91 -14.41 -31.47
N VAL A 117 -11.77 -13.67 -30.78
CA VAL A 117 -12.07 -12.26 -31.08
C VAL A 117 -11.47 -11.34 -30.03
N LYS A 118 -10.68 -10.35 -30.45
CA LYS A 118 -10.06 -9.38 -29.55
C LYS A 118 -10.63 -7.97 -29.75
N PRO A 119 -11.00 -7.26 -28.68
CA PRO A 119 -11.36 -5.85 -28.75
C PRO A 119 -10.21 -4.99 -29.30
N ARG A 120 -10.57 -3.93 -30.03
CA ARG A 120 -9.62 -3.04 -30.72
C ARG A 120 -9.31 -1.80 -29.88
N ASP A 121 -10.33 -1.27 -29.22
CA ASP A 121 -10.31 -0.10 -28.35
C ASP A 121 -11.44 -0.23 -27.32
N GLY A 122 -11.57 0.75 -26.42
CA GLY A 122 -12.60 0.72 -25.37
C GLY A 122 -14.02 0.78 -25.92
N THR A 123 -14.23 1.54 -27.00
CA THR A 123 -15.55 1.68 -27.63
C THR A 123 -16.00 0.35 -28.24
N HIS A 124 -15.10 -0.35 -28.92
CA HIS A 124 -15.33 -1.66 -29.48
C HIS A 124 -15.56 -2.70 -28.39
N PHE A 125 -14.79 -2.67 -27.29
CA PHE A 125 -15.00 -3.56 -26.15
C PHE A 125 -16.41 -3.45 -25.59
N VAL A 126 -16.86 -2.22 -25.27
CA VAL A 126 -18.18 -1.99 -24.68
C VAL A 126 -19.31 -2.43 -25.61
N ARG A 127 -19.21 -2.14 -26.91
CA ARG A 127 -20.20 -2.58 -27.91
C ARG A 127 -20.26 -4.09 -28.02
N LEU A 128 -19.10 -4.74 -28.18
CA LEU A 128 -19.00 -6.18 -28.32
C LEU A 128 -19.49 -6.91 -27.07
N PHE A 129 -19.16 -6.41 -25.88
CA PHE A 129 -19.62 -6.97 -24.61
C PHE A 129 -21.13 -6.80 -24.43
N ALA A 130 -21.69 -5.62 -24.75
CA ALA A 130 -23.12 -5.37 -24.66
C ALA A 130 -23.93 -6.27 -25.62
N ASP A 131 -23.42 -6.51 -26.83
CA ASP A 131 -24.05 -7.41 -27.79
C ASP A 131 -23.89 -8.89 -27.38
N ALA A 132 -22.71 -9.29 -26.89
CA ALA A 132 -22.49 -10.64 -26.35
C ALA A 132 -23.46 -10.96 -25.20
N GLN A 133 -23.73 -9.98 -24.33
CA GLN A 133 -24.76 -10.07 -23.30
C GLN A 133 -26.17 -10.18 -23.88
N PHE A 134 -26.52 -9.31 -24.83
CA PHE A 134 -27.85 -9.32 -25.46
C PHE A 134 -28.17 -10.66 -26.11
N TYR A 135 -27.19 -11.27 -26.79
CA TYR A 135 -27.35 -12.60 -27.40
C TYR A 135 -27.17 -13.76 -26.42
N ASN A 136 -26.82 -13.48 -25.16
CA ASN A 136 -26.48 -14.46 -24.13
C ASN A 136 -25.41 -15.45 -24.61
N LEU A 137 -24.20 -14.94 -24.85
CA LEU A 137 -23.03 -15.71 -25.32
C LEU A 137 -22.04 -15.93 -24.16
N PRO A 138 -22.25 -16.96 -23.32
CA PRO A 138 -21.49 -17.11 -22.07
C PRO A 138 -19.98 -17.29 -22.28
N LYS A 139 -19.54 -18.00 -23.34
CA LYS A 139 -18.12 -18.18 -23.63
C LYS A 139 -17.48 -16.87 -24.10
N LEU A 140 -18.17 -16.10 -24.96
CA LEU A 140 -17.67 -14.80 -25.38
C LEU A 140 -17.58 -13.82 -24.19
N ILE A 141 -18.60 -13.79 -23.33
CA ILE A 141 -18.60 -12.96 -22.13
C ILE A 141 -17.43 -13.33 -21.22
N SER A 142 -17.22 -14.63 -20.97
CA SER A 142 -16.08 -15.12 -20.17
C SER A 142 -14.75 -14.69 -20.78
N GLN A 143 -14.58 -14.88 -22.09
CA GLN A 143 -13.37 -14.49 -22.80
C GLN A 143 -13.11 -12.98 -22.67
N LEU A 144 -14.11 -12.13 -22.93
CA LEU A 144 -13.99 -10.68 -22.83
C LEU A 144 -13.72 -10.22 -21.39
N ASN A 145 -14.20 -10.95 -20.38
CA ASN A 145 -13.91 -10.67 -18.97
C ASN A 145 -12.46 -10.99 -18.59
N GLU A 146 -11.79 -11.89 -19.30
CA GLU A 146 -10.37 -12.22 -19.08
C GLU A 146 -9.43 -11.29 -19.85
N GLU A 147 -9.93 -10.61 -20.88
CA GLU A 147 -9.15 -9.66 -21.70
C GLU A 147 -8.69 -8.41 -20.93
N SER A 148 -7.80 -7.64 -21.56
CA SER A 148 -7.30 -6.37 -21.03
C SER A 148 -8.42 -5.40 -20.67
N ILE A 149 -8.21 -4.58 -19.64
CA ILE A 149 -9.12 -3.51 -19.28
C ILE A 149 -8.90 -2.33 -20.22
N PHE A 150 -9.97 -1.84 -20.83
CA PHE A 150 -9.96 -0.63 -21.66
C PHE A 150 -10.60 0.52 -20.89
N MET A 151 -9.85 1.60 -20.68
CA MET A 151 -10.28 2.76 -19.90
C MET A 151 -9.56 4.02 -20.33
N SER A 152 -10.25 5.16 -20.25
CA SER A 152 -9.64 6.48 -20.46
C SER A 152 -9.18 7.09 -19.15
N ILE A 153 -7.94 7.59 -19.09
CA ILE A 153 -7.41 8.32 -17.93
C ILE A 153 -6.93 9.68 -18.43
N GLY A 154 -7.55 10.74 -17.92
CA GLY A 154 -7.42 12.07 -18.48
C GLY A 154 -7.86 12.09 -19.95
N HIS A 155 -6.93 12.44 -20.84
CA HIS A 155 -7.17 12.59 -22.27
C HIS A 155 -6.73 11.38 -23.11
N ARG A 156 -6.22 10.30 -22.48
CA ARG A 156 -5.63 9.14 -23.19
C ARG A 156 -6.37 7.84 -22.85
N GLU A 157 -6.58 7.00 -23.86
CA GLU A 157 -7.07 5.63 -23.67
C GLU A 157 -5.92 4.68 -23.33
N PHE A 158 -6.19 3.75 -22.42
CA PHE A 158 -5.25 2.72 -21.99
C PHE A 158 -5.86 1.34 -22.17
N GLN A 159 -5.08 0.44 -22.75
CA GLN A 159 -5.28 -1.01 -22.69
C GLN A 159 -4.37 -1.56 -21.60
N ILE A 160 -4.96 -2.01 -20.49
CA ILE A 160 -4.24 -2.43 -19.29
C ILE A 160 -4.36 -3.95 -19.15
N PRO A 161 -3.26 -4.70 -19.31
CA PRO A 161 -3.23 -6.13 -19.04
C PRO A 161 -3.58 -6.42 -17.57
N ARG A 162 -4.41 -7.44 -17.32
CA ARG A 162 -4.92 -7.75 -15.97
C ARG A 162 -3.86 -8.30 -15.03
N ASP A 163 -2.92 -9.06 -15.57
CA ASP A 163 -1.74 -9.57 -14.87
C ASP A 163 -0.98 -8.46 -14.16
N VAL A 164 -0.83 -7.29 -14.79
CA VAL A 164 -0.17 -6.10 -14.23
C VAL A 164 -0.93 -5.52 -13.02
N LEU A 165 -2.24 -5.78 -12.91
CA LEU A 165 -3.11 -5.26 -11.84
C LEU A 165 -3.34 -6.28 -10.71
N ASN A 166 -2.92 -7.54 -10.89
CA ASN A 166 -3.18 -8.62 -9.94
C ASN A 166 -2.01 -8.91 -9.00
N ASP A 167 -0.97 -8.07 -9.02
CA ASP A 167 0.13 -8.15 -8.05
C ASP A 167 -0.41 -8.04 -6.60
N PRO A 168 -0.12 -9.03 -5.72
CA PRO A 168 -0.54 -9.02 -4.32
C PRO A 168 -0.16 -7.74 -3.55
N ALA A 169 0.94 -7.09 -3.90
CA ALA A 169 1.36 -5.83 -3.26
C ALA A 169 0.44 -4.64 -3.61
N ASN A 170 -0.22 -4.72 -4.76
CA ASN A 170 -1.03 -3.64 -5.35
C ASN A 170 -2.50 -4.04 -5.53
N SER A 171 -2.94 -5.14 -4.90
CA SER A 171 -4.31 -5.65 -4.97
C SER A 171 -4.93 -5.75 -3.56
N PRO A 172 -6.24 -5.50 -3.39
CA PRO A 172 -7.18 -4.97 -4.39
C PRO A 172 -6.89 -3.51 -4.73
N ASN A 173 -7.14 -3.12 -5.98
CA ASN A 173 -7.00 -1.76 -6.48
C ASN A 173 -8.29 -1.23 -7.13
N TYR A 174 -8.26 0.04 -7.55
CA TYR A 174 -9.37 0.70 -8.23
C TYR A 174 -9.89 -0.11 -9.44
N PHE A 175 -9.01 -0.74 -10.21
CA PHE A 175 -9.37 -1.47 -11.42
C PHE A 175 -9.99 -2.82 -11.10
N SER A 176 -9.41 -3.58 -10.16
CA SER A 176 -9.97 -4.87 -9.74
C SER A 176 -11.33 -4.70 -9.04
N LEU A 177 -11.50 -3.63 -8.26
CA LEU A 177 -12.76 -3.32 -7.56
C LEU A 177 -13.82 -2.73 -8.50
N GLY A 178 -13.45 -1.76 -9.33
CA GLY A 178 -14.35 -1.09 -10.26
C GLY A 178 -14.82 -2.02 -11.38
N PHE A 179 -13.92 -2.84 -11.94
CA PHE A 179 -14.30 -3.82 -12.95
C PHE A 179 -15.29 -4.85 -12.40
N ALA A 180 -15.15 -5.24 -11.13
CA ALA A 180 -16.10 -6.14 -10.48
C ALA A 180 -17.53 -5.57 -10.43
N LEU A 181 -17.65 -4.26 -10.23
CA LEU A 181 -18.95 -3.57 -10.18
C LEU A 181 -19.58 -3.37 -11.56
N PHE A 182 -18.77 -3.10 -12.60
CA PHE A 182 -19.27 -2.83 -13.96
C PHE A 182 -19.42 -4.08 -14.85
N PHE A 183 -18.76 -5.19 -14.52
CA PHE A 183 -18.67 -6.37 -15.42
C PHE A 183 -18.85 -7.75 -14.74
N SER A 184 -18.90 -7.85 -13.40
CA SER A 184 -18.91 -9.15 -12.69
C SER A 184 -20.23 -9.65 -12.09
N GLN A 185 -21.35 -8.92 -12.14
CA GLN A 185 -22.66 -9.44 -11.69
C GLN A 185 -23.57 -9.81 -12.87
N PRO A 186 -23.64 -11.08 -13.34
CA PRO A 186 -24.45 -11.46 -14.51
C PRO A 186 -25.89 -10.91 -14.54
N ASN A 187 -26.47 -10.62 -13.37
CA ASN A 187 -27.84 -10.16 -13.20
C ASN A 187 -28.03 -8.64 -12.98
N ASP A 188 -26.99 -7.83 -12.73
CA ASP A 188 -27.18 -6.40 -12.40
C ASP A 188 -25.93 -5.53 -12.68
N LEU A 189 -25.71 -5.16 -13.95
CA LEU A 189 -24.42 -4.62 -14.43
C LEU A 189 -24.43 -3.17 -14.89
N PHE A 190 -25.58 -2.53 -14.85
CA PHE A 190 -25.70 -1.08 -15.00
C PHE A 190 -26.70 -0.59 -13.95
N PRO A 191 -26.21 -0.11 -12.80
CA PRO A 191 -27.09 0.36 -11.73
C PRO A 191 -28.08 1.39 -12.29
N GLY A 192 -29.38 1.07 -12.23
CA GLY A 192 -30.46 1.94 -12.69
C GLY A 192 -30.92 1.79 -14.14
N LEU A 193 -30.50 0.74 -14.85
CA LEU A 193 -30.95 0.45 -16.23
C LEU A 193 -31.72 -0.88 -16.25
N ASP A 194 -33.05 -0.80 -16.29
CA ASP A 194 -33.91 -1.97 -16.46
C ASP A 194 -33.77 -2.51 -17.90
N ARG A 195 -33.45 -3.80 -18.03
CA ARG A 195 -33.09 -4.45 -19.30
C ARG A 195 -34.22 -5.28 -19.88
N GLU A 196 -35.33 -5.46 -19.17
CA GLU A 196 -36.50 -6.15 -19.71
C GLU A 196 -37.06 -5.37 -20.92
N GLY A 197 -36.93 -5.95 -22.13
CA GLY A 197 -37.48 -5.36 -23.36
C GLY A 197 -36.57 -4.37 -24.12
N LEU A 198 -35.29 -4.22 -23.76
CA LEU A 198 -34.35 -3.40 -24.54
C LEU A 198 -33.95 -4.08 -25.86
N ILE A 199 -34.74 -3.84 -26.91
CA ILE A 199 -34.43 -4.28 -28.29
C ILE A 199 -33.15 -3.60 -28.81
N ARG A 200 -32.89 -2.37 -28.37
CA ARG A 200 -31.76 -1.52 -28.82
C ARG A 200 -30.58 -1.55 -27.84
N PRO A 201 -29.33 -1.39 -28.32
CA PRO A 201 -28.17 -1.31 -27.45
C PRO A 201 -28.25 -0.06 -26.57
N PRO A 202 -27.98 -0.18 -25.26
CA PRO A 202 -27.81 1.00 -24.41
C PRO A 202 -26.57 1.81 -24.86
N SER A 203 -26.65 3.13 -24.75
CA SER A 203 -25.53 4.03 -25.04
C SER A 203 -24.50 4.02 -23.91
N ILE A 204 -23.70 2.95 -23.85
CA ILE A 204 -22.67 2.78 -22.82
C ILE A 204 -21.35 3.38 -23.33
N LEU A 205 -20.71 4.19 -22.50
CA LEU A 205 -19.36 4.71 -22.75
C LEU A 205 -18.31 3.86 -22.01
N PRO A 206 -17.09 3.75 -22.55
CA PRO A 206 -15.98 3.15 -21.82
C PRO A 206 -15.75 3.85 -20.48
N PRO A 207 -15.36 3.12 -19.42
CA PRO A 207 -15.01 3.70 -18.14
C PRO A 207 -13.92 4.78 -18.28
N SER A 208 -14.08 5.88 -17.56
CA SER A 208 -13.11 6.99 -17.62
C SER A 208 -12.84 7.63 -16.26
N VAL A 209 -11.60 8.11 -16.11
CA VAL A 209 -11.13 8.90 -14.96
C VAL A 209 -10.60 10.23 -15.49
N PRO A 210 -11.47 11.24 -15.71
CA PRO A 210 -11.09 12.46 -16.41
C PRO A 210 -10.18 13.37 -15.59
N ASN A 211 -10.27 13.33 -14.25
CA ASN A 211 -9.57 14.25 -13.34
C ASN A 211 -8.13 13.81 -13.01
N ARG A 212 -7.52 12.95 -13.83
CA ARG A 212 -6.17 12.40 -13.60
C ARG A 212 -5.28 12.64 -14.82
N ASN A 213 -3.98 12.69 -14.58
CA ASN A 213 -3.01 12.92 -15.63
C ASN A 213 -2.63 11.59 -16.30
N ALA A 214 -2.78 11.53 -17.62
CA ALA A 214 -2.43 10.36 -18.41
C ALA A 214 -0.94 9.99 -18.27
N ASP A 215 -0.04 10.96 -18.25
CA ASP A 215 1.41 10.72 -18.25
C ASP A 215 1.89 10.19 -16.91
N THR A 216 1.41 10.77 -15.81
CA THR A 216 1.62 10.22 -14.46
C THR A 216 1.14 8.77 -14.37
N PHE A 217 -0.04 8.46 -14.92
CA PHE A 217 -0.55 7.08 -14.92
C PHE A 217 0.30 6.13 -15.78
N ALA A 218 0.83 6.57 -16.92
CA ALA A 218 1.73 5.73 -17.71
C ALA A 218 3.03 5.41 -16.95
N GLU A 219 3.55 6.33 -16.15
CA GLU A 219 4.68 6.06 -15.27
C GLU A 219 4.32 5.07 -14.16
N LEU A 220 3.11 5.17 -13.57
CA LEU A 220 2.62 4.15 -12.63
C LEU A 220 2.49 2.76 -13.27
N LEU A 221 2.01 2.67 -14.52
CA LEU A 221 1.97 1.41 -15.27
C LEU A 221 3.38 0.84 -15.53
N ARG A 222 4.39 1.70 -15.74
CA ARG A 222 5.78 1.26 -15.85
C ARG A 222 6.27 0.64 -14.53
N LEU A 223 5.96 1.27 -13.40
CA LEU A 223 6.28 0.73 -12.07
C LEU A 223 5.58 -0.61 -11.81
N LEU A 224 4.29 -0.74 -12.15
CA LEU A 224 3.57 -2.02 -12.01
C LEU A 224 4.18 -3.14 -12.86
N ARG A 225 4.75 -2.79 -14.03
CA ARG A 225 5.48 -3.73 -14.89
C ARG A 225 6.90 -4.03 -14.40
N GLY A 226 7.33 -3.47 -13.27
CA GLY A 226 8.66 -3.64 -12.70
C GLY A 226 9.74 -2.74 -13.31
N TYR A 227 9.39 -1.79 -14.18
CA TYR A 227 10.37 -0.85 -14.72
C TYR A 227 10.59 0.32 -13.75
N PRO A 228 11.86 0.71 -13.48
CA PRO A 228 12.12 1.86 -12.65
C PRO A 228 11.65 3.16 -13.32
N VAL A 229 11.25 4.12 -12.49
CA VAL A 229 10.89 5.48 -12.89
C VAL A 229 11.84 6.47 -12.22
N SER A 230 12.41 7.36 -13.03
CA SER A 230 13.28 8.42 -12.54
C SER A 230 12.45 9.55 -11.93
N ILE A 231 12.66 9.83 -10.65
CA ILE A 231 12.00 10.95 -9.98
C ILE A 231 12.72 12.24 -10.36
N ARG A 232 12.06 13.09 -11.16
CA ARG A 232 12.60 14.37 -11.64
C ARG A 232 12.78 15.39 -10.52
N ASP A 233 11.76 15.53 -9.69
CA ASP A 233 11.72 16.46 -8.56
C ASP A 233 10.66 15.98 -7.54
N GLU A 234 10.57 16.70 -6.42
CA GLU A 234 9.62 16.35 -5.36
C GLU A 234 8.16 16.56 -5.78
N ASN A 235 7.87 17.53 -6.64
CA ASN A 235 6.52 17.77 -7.16
C ASN A 235 6.05 16.58 -7.99
N HIS A 236 6.92 16.08 -8.88
CA HIS A 236 6.69 14.88 -9.66
C HIS A 236 6.44 13.65 -8.78
N ARG A 237 7.22 13.48 -7.70
CA ARG A 237 6.99 12.41 -6.72
C ARG A 237 5.61 12.53 -6.08
N GLN A 238 5.20 13.73 -5.69
CA GLN A 238 3.90 13.97 -5.09
C GLN A 238 2.75 13.70 -6.07
N GLU A 239 2.90 14.01 -7.35
CA GLU A 239 1.93 13.66 -8.39
C GLU A 239 1.76 12.13 -8.52
N LEU A 240 2.88 11.40 -8.58
CA LEU A 240 2.87 9.94 -8.62
C LEU A 240 2.25 9.34 -7.36
N LEU A 241 2.61 9.82 -6.17
CA LEU A 241 2.04 9.37 -4.89
C LEU A 241 0.53 9.63 -4.82
N ARG A 242 0.08 10.80 -5.28
CA ARG A 242 -1.33 11.19 -5.29
C ARG A 242 -2.15 10.23 -6.15
N ASP A 243 -1.65 9.91 -7.35
CA ASP A 243 -2.37 9.04 -8.27
C ASP A 243 -2.24 7.56 -7.87
N ALA A 244 -1.10 7.13 -7.33
CA ALA A 244 -0.93 5.78 -6.76
C ALA A 244 -1.93 5.53 -5.60
N ARG A 245 -2.14 6.51 -4.73
CA ARG A 245 -3.14 6.46 -3.66
C ARG A 245 -4.57 6.41 -4.21
N TYR A 246 -4.86 7.21 -5.23
CA TYR A 246 -6.18 7.22 -5.87
C TYR A 246 -6.53 5.85 -6.49
N PHE A 247 -5.56 5.24 -7.18
CA PHE A 247 -5.75 3.91 -7.77
C PHE A 247 -5.56 2.76 -6.78
N HIS A 248 -5.23 3.04 -5.52
CA HIS A 248 -4.97 2.05 -4.47
C HIS A 248 -3.78 1.09 -4.75
N PHE A 249 -2.75 1.56 -5.44
CA PHE A 249 -1.51 0.83 -5.64
C PHE A 249 -0.59 0.96 -4.42
N LYS A 250 -0.89 0.20 -3.35
CA LYS A 250 -0.21 0.31 -2.04
C LYS A 250 1.29 0.00 -2.10
N GLY A 251 1.69 -1.02 -2.85
CA GLY A 251 3.10 -1.36 -3.06
C GLY A 251 3.86 -0.22 -3.74
N ILE A 252 3.29 0.35 -4.81
CA ILE A 252 3.89 1.51 -5.50
C ILE A 252 3.94 2.74 -4.59
N GLU A 253 2.89 3.00 -3.81
CA GLU A 253 2.90 4.08 -2.82
C GLU A 253 4.11 3.94 -1.88
N GLN A 254 4.35 2.75 -1.34
CA GLN A 254 5.47 2.47 -0.45
C GLN A 254 6.85 2.54 -1.16
N GLN A 255 6.91 2.20 -2.44
CA GLN A 255 8.13 2.34 -3.24
C GLN A 255 8.49 3.82 -3.49
N LEU A 256 7.47 4.67 -3.70
CA LEU A 256 7.63 6.09 -4.04
C LEU A 256 7.89 7.00 -2.84
N VAL A 257 7.53 6.56 -1.63
CA VAL A 257 7.78 7.29 -0.39
C VAL A 257 9.27 7.66 -0.28
N PRO A 258 9.65 8.91 0.09
CA PRO A 258 11.05 9.28 0.32
C PRO A 258 11.66 8.45 1.46
N HIS A 259 12.73 7.73 1.17
CA HIS A 259 13.47 6.91 2.13
C HIS A 259 14.92 6.74 1.67
N SER A 260 15.79 6.33 2.59
CA SER A 260 17.15 5.86 2.29
C SER A 260 17.39 4.58 3.05
N ILE A 261 17.78 3.51 2.35
CA ILE A 261 18.26 2.27 2.96
C ILE A 261 19.76 2.20 2.74
N SER A 262 20.51 1.99 3.83
CA SER A 262 21.97 1.94 3.78
C SER A 262 22.49 0.95 4.81
N TYR A 263 23.63 0.34 4.53
CA TYR A 263 24.36 -0.46 5.49
C TYR A 263 25.34 0.42 6.26
N ASN A 264 25.25 0.40 7.60
CA ASN A 264 26.18 1.11 8.47
C ASN A 264 27.36 0.18 8.81
N PRO A 265 28.57 0.40 8.25
CA PRO A 265 29.71 -0.48 8.48
C PRO A 265 30.30 -0.34 9.89
N LEU A 266 30.04 0.76 10.59
CA LEU A 266 30.55 0.96 11.97
C LEU A 266 29.74 0.15 12.98
N ARG A 267 28.42 0.06 12.77
CA ARG A 267 27.51 -0.73 13.62
C ARG A 267 27.20 -2.12 13.08
N GLN A 268 27.62 -2.42 11.84
CA GLN A 268 27.36 -3.66 11.12
C GLN A 268 25.85 -3.97 10.98
N ILE A 269 25.02 -2.94 10.78
CA ILE A 269 23.55 -3.03 10.76
C ILE A 269 23.00 -2.33 9.51
N GLU A 270 21.93 -2.89 8.92
CA GLU A 270 21.13 -2.20 7.92
C GLU A 270 20.23 -1.15 8.58
N GLU A 271 20.24 0.07 8.08
CA GLU A 271 19.45 1.20 8.57
C GLU A 271 18.49 1.69 7.47
N ILE A 272 17.29 2.11 7.87
CA ILE A 272 16.34 2.80 7.00
C ILE A 272 15.98 4.16 7.58
N ALA A 273 16.31 5.22 6.84
CA ALA A 273 15.90 6.58 7.14
C ALA A 273 14.54 6.87 6.51
N LEU A 274 13.57 7.26 7.34
CA LEU A 274 12.20 7.52 6.92
C LEU A 274 11.58 8.65 7.75
N ARG A 275 10.79 9.50 7.10
CA ARG A 275 10.03 10.53 7.79
C ARG A 275 8.87 9.98 8.60
N LEU A 276 8.60 10.58 9.75
CA LEU A 276 7.50 10.20 10.64
C LEU A 276 6.14 10.13 9.93
N GLU A 277 5.88 11.01 8.96
CA GLU A 277 4.62 11.01 8.22
C GLU A 277 4.39 9.74 7.39
N ASN A 278 5.46 9.03 7.03
CA ASN A 278 5.45 7.87 6.15
C ASN A 278 5.56 6.54 6.89
N VAL A 279 5.75 6.55 8.22
CA VAL A 279 5.81 5.33 9.03
C VAL A 279 4.42 4.69 9.15
N GLN A 280 4.29 3.45 8.68
CA GLN A 280 3.08 2.64 8.84
C GLN A 280 3.20 1.62 9.98
N LYS A 281 2.12 1.45 10.76
CA LYS A 281 2.08 0.49 11.90
C LYS A 281 2.48 -0.95 11.55
N SER A 282 2.15 -1.41 10.34
CA SER A 282 2.43 -2.78 9.87
C SER A 282 3.91 -3.02 9.59
N GLY A 283 4.68 -1.96 9.29
CA GLY A 283 6.11 -2.05 9.04
C GLY A 283 6.97 -2.04 10.31
N VAL A 284 6.40 -1.62 11.45
CA VAL A 284 7.13 -1.52 12.71
C VAL A 284 7.32 -2.89 13.35
N SER A 285 8.56 -3.20 13.68
CA SER A 285 8.96 -4.43 14.39
C SER A 285 10.02 -4.14 15.44
N ILE A 286 10.18 -5.04 16.39
CA ILE A 286 11.19 -4.96 17.45
C ILE A 286 11.90 -6.32 17.44
N SER A 287 13.23 -6.32 17.42
CA SER A 287 13.97 -7.59 17.53
C SER A 287 13.70 -8.23 18.89
N ALA A 288 13.22 -9.47 18.88
CA ALA A 288 13.31 -10.35 20.06
C ALA A 288 14.78 -10.81 20.16
N GLU A 289 15.38 -10.74 21.34
CA GLU A 289 16.69 -11.35 21.55
C GLU A 289 16.57 -12.88 21.47
N GLU A 290 17.52 -13.51 20.79
CA GLU A 290 17.88 -14.90 21.08
C GLU A 290 18.64 -14.87 22.41
N SER A 291 18.03 -15.44 23.44
CA SER A 291 18.55 -15.45 24.81
C SER A 291 19.80 -16.32 24.91
N ASP A 292 20.99 -15.74 24.80
CA ASP A 292 22.19 -16.40 25.31
C ASP A 292 22.42 -15.90 26.75
N GLY A 293 22.28 -16.83 27.70
CA GLY A 293 21.87 -16.61 29.09
C GLY A 293 22.87 -15.91 30.01
N THR A 294 23.39 -14.73 29.64
CA THR A 294 24.28 -13.95 30.51
C THR A 294 23.84 -12.48 30.56
N SER A 295 23.20 -12.13 31.67
CA SER A 295 22.70 -10.80 32.08
C SER A 295 23.42 -9.60 31.44
N ARG A 296 22.70 -8.86 30.57
CA ARG A 296 22.94 -7.45 30.23
C ARG A 296 21.58 -6.78 29.99
N SER A 297 21.39 -5.55 30.47
CA SER A 297 20.20 -4.71 30.22
C SER A 297 19.77 -4.82 28.75
N SER A 298 18.55 -5.30 28.49
CA SER A 298 18.08 -5.68 27.15
C SER A 298 17.75 -4.45 26.29
N VAL A 299 18.79 -3.74 25.84
CA VAL A 299 18.65 -2.62 24.91
C VAL A 299 18.23 -3.16 23.54
N ARG A 300 17.06 -2.73 23.07
CA ARG A 300 16.51 -3.12 21.75
C ARG A 300 16.28 -1.89 20.90
N TYR A 301 16.29 -2.05 19.58
CA TYR A 301 15.99 -0.97 18.65
C TYR A 301 14.73 -1.27 17.85
N VAL A 302 13.96 -0.22 17.57
CA VAL A 302 12.82 -0.32 16.65
C VAL A 302 13.34 -0.49 15.23
N LYS A 303 12.79 -1.48 14.53
CA LYS A 303 13.09 -1.76 13.13
C LYS A 303 11.87 -1.48 12.26
N TYR A 304 12.12 -1.22 10.98
CA TYR A 304 11.09 -0.91 9.99
C TYR A 304 11.34 -1.64 8.68
N ALA A 305 10.28 -2.20 8.11
CA ALA A 305 10.20 -2.69 6.73
C ALA A 305 9.02 -1.97 6.06
N ARG A 306 9.22 -1.36 4.88
CA ARG A 306 8.12 -0.77 4.14
C ARG A 306 7.13 -1.88 3.75
N PRO A 307 5.85 -1.77 4.14
CA PRO A 307 4.86 -2.78 3.81
C PRO A 307 4.81 -3.04 2.30
N TYR A 308 4.59 -4.29 1.91
CA TYR A 308 4.47 -4.74 0.52
C TYR A 308 5.73 -4.65 -0.36
N VAL A 309 6.81 -4.04 0.13
CA VAL A 309 8.03 -3.77 -0.66
C VAL A 309 9.25 -4.46 -0.06
N ASP A 310 9.49 -4.29 1.24
CA ASP A 310 10.70 -4.79 1.88
C ASP A 310 10.49 -6.20 2.45
N ASN A 311 11.46 -7.08 2.20
CA ASN A 311 11.45 -8.46 2.68
C ASN A 311 11.99 -8.59 4.12
N LYS A 312 12.84 -7.66 4.56
CA LYS A 312 13.51 -7.69 5.87
C LYS A 312 13.45 -6.31 6.53
N PRO A 313 13.29 -6.26 7.86
CA PRO A 313 13.28 -5.00 8.58
C PRO A 313 14.71 -4.52 8.89
N ALA A 314 14.95 -3.23 8.65
CA ALA A 314 16.19 -2.51 8.97
C ALA A 314 15.99 -1.63 10.22
N GLU A 315 17.05 -1.22 10.92
CA GLU A 315 16.92 -0.32 12.07
C GLU A 315 16.38 1.06 11.63
N LEU A 316 15.34 1.54 12.32
CA LEU A 316 14.65 2.77 11.91
C LEU A 316 15.42 4.02 12.37
N ILE A 317 15.80 4.85 11.41
CA ILE A 317 16.18 6.25 11.63
C ILE A 317 14.96 7.11 11.30
N LEU A 318 14.28 7.58 12.34
CA LEU A 318 13.08 8.39 12.25
C LEU A 318 13.44 9.86 12.03
N GLU A 319 13.02 10.42 10.89
CA GLU A 319 13.15 11.86 10.62
C GLU A 319 11.87 12.60 11.05
N VAL A 320 12.04 13.64 11.87
CA VAL A 320 11.01 14.59 12.28
C VAL A 320 11.41 15.99 11.82
N GLY A 321 10.65 16.58 10.89
CA GLY A 321 10.91 17.92 10.34
C GLY A 321 9.84 18.95 10.69
N GLY A 322 9.99 20.16 10.14
CA GLY A 322 8.94 21.18 10.15
C GLY A 322 8.90 22.09 11.38
N THR A 323 9.95 22.12 12.21
CA THR A 323 9.96 22.91 13.47
C THR A 323 8.79 22.57 14.40
N THR A 324 8.43 21.29 14.48
CA THR A 324 7.33 20.79 15.32
C THR A 324 7.80 20.05 16.57
N ALA A 325 9.07 20.23 16.95
CA ALA A 325 9.67 19.67 18.14
C ALA A 325 10.51 20.72 18.86
N LYS A 326 10.52 20.66 20.19
CA LYS A 326 11.33 21.51 21.06
C LYS A 326 12.06 20.64 22.07
N PHE A 327 13.37 20.81 22.20
CA PHE A 327 14.13 20.19 23.28
C PHE A 327 14.16 21.11 24.48
N VAL A 328 13.95 20.53 25.66
CA VAL A 328 14.03 21.17 26.97
C VAL A 328 15.15 20.47 27.72
N PHE A 329 16.12 21.26 28.19
CA PHE A 329 17.26 20.80 28.96
C PHE A 329 16.97 20.99 30.44
N SER A 330 17.08 19.93 31.24
CA SER A 330 16.90 19.99 32.69
C SER A 330 17.86 19.06 33.42
N ALA A 331 17.89 19.14 34.76
CA ALA A 331 18.66 18.22 35.58
C ALA A 331 18.31 16.73 35.36
N GLU A 332 17.11 16.41 34.87
CA GLU A 332 16.69 15.03 34.55
C GLU A 332 17.17 14.54 33.16
N GLY A 333 17.87 15.39 32.43
CA GLY A 333 18.36 15.16 31.07
C GLY A 333 17.52 15.88 30.01
N VAL A 334 17.69 15.49 28.75
CA VAL A 334 17.04 16.16 27.62
C VAL A 334 15.70 15.54 27.29
N ARG A 335 14.70 16.40 27.11
CA ARG A 335 13.30 16.03 26.85
C ARG A 335 12.79 16.72 25.59
N ALA A 336 12.05 16.02 24.75
CA ALA A 336 11.44 16.54 23.52
C ALA A 336 9.94 16.73 23.68
N GLU A 337 9.49 17.97 23.52
CA GLU A 337 8.09 18.32 23.34
C GLU A 337 7.75 18.31 21.85
N PHE A 338 6.68 17.60 21.47
CA PHE A 338 6.17 17.60 20.09
C PHE A 338 4.86 18.38 19.99
N PHE A 339 4.63 19.04 18.86
CA PHE A 339 3.46 19.89 18.64
C PHE A 339 2.57 19.42 17.49
N GLY A 340 1.29 19.80 17.55
CA GLY A 340 0.32 19.59 16.47
C GLY A 340 0.20 18.14 15.99
N GLY A 341 0.19 17.95 14.67
CA GLY A 341 0.08 16.62 14.06
C GLY A 341 1.26 15.69 14.38
N THR A 342 2.46 16.25 14.62
CA THR A 342 3.66 15.49 15.00
C THR A 342 3.47 14.82 16.35
N LYS A 343 2.93 15.53 17.35
CA LYS A 343 2.59 14.96 18.66
C LYS A 343 1.70 13.73 18.55
N ALA A 344 0.62 13.84 17.78
CA ALA A 344 -0.32 12.73 17.57
C ALA A 344 0.32 11.54 16.86
N ARG A 345 1.23 11.77 15.91
CA ARG A 345 1.94 10.69 15.19
C ARG A 345 2.99 10.01 16.06
N VAL A 346 3.77 10.77 16.85
CA VAL A 346 4.73 10.21 17.81
C VAL A 346 4.00 9.37 18.87
N ALA A 347 2.90 9.88 19.44
CA ALA A 347 2.09 9.12 20.39
C ALA A 347 1.61 7.78 19.80
N ARG A 348 1.04 7.80 18.58
CA ARG A 348 0.62 6.57 17.88
C ARG A 348 1.78 5.61 17.59
N LEU A 349 2.96 6.13 17.25
CA LEU A 349 4.14 5.29 17.04
C LEU A 349 4.57 4.60 18.34
N LEU A 350 4.58 5.33 19.45
CA LEU A 350 4.89 4.79 20.77
C LEU A 350 3.82 3.78 21.24
N GLU A 351 2.54 3.98 20.94
CA GLU A 351 1.47 3.00 21.15
C GLU A 351 1.69 1.71 20.36
N VAL A 352 2.12 1.83 19.10
CA VAL A 352 2.47 0.66 18.27
C VAL A 352 3.67 -0.08 18.88
N VAL A 353 4.70 0.63 19.31
CA VAL A 353 5.87 0.05 20.02
C VAL A 353 5.42 -0.65 21.29
N ALA A 354 4.56 -0.03 22.11
CA ALA A 354 4.02 -0.63 23.33
C ALA A 354 3.28 -1.94 23.05
N THR A 355 2.44 -1.95 22.01
CA THR A 355 1.69 -3.12 21.56
C THR A 355 2.63 -4.23 21.12
N LYS A 356 3.71 -3.91 20.39
CA LYS A 356 4.72 -4.89 19.96
C LYS A 356 5.57 -5.43 21.10
N LEU A 357 5.69 -4.69 22.20
CA LEU A 357 6.30 -5.12 23.46
C LEU A 357 5.32 -5.90 24.37
N ASN A 358 4.08 -6.12 23.95
CA ASN A 358 3.01 -6.72 24.76
C ASN A 358 2.75 -5.99 26.09
N LEU A 359 2.92 -4.66 26.11
CA LEU A 359 2.57 -3.84 27.27
C LEU A 359 1.04 -3.64 27.36
N PRO A 360 0.49 -3.40 28.56
CA PRO A 360 -0.94 -3.16 28.73
C PRO A 360 -1.44 -1.99 27.85
N PRO A 361 -2.62 -2.11 27.21
CA PRO A 361 -3.13 -1.09 26.30
C PRO A 361 -3.38 0.25 27.02
N THR A 362 -2.78 1.31 26.48
CA THR A 362 -2.66 2.66 27.07
C THR A 362 -3.98 3.44 27.08
N THR A 363 -4.93 3.05 26.23
CA THR A 363 -6.27 3.65 26.15
C THR A 363 -7.32 2.70 26.72
N GLN A 364 -7.77 2.92 27.95
CA GLN A 364 -8.98 2.28 28.43
C GLN A 364 -10.22 3.01 27.90
N PRO A 365 -11.33 2.30 27.62
CA PRO A 365 -12.61 2.94 27.30
C PRO A 365 -13.00 3.91 28.40
N LEU A 366 -13.57 5.06 28.05
CA LEU A 366 -13.88 6.15 28.98
C LEU A 366 -14.65 5.68 30.24
N GLY A 367 -15.55 4.71 30.08
CA GLY A 367 -16.32 4.12 31.18
C GLY A 367 -15.50 3.31 32.19
N LEU A 368 -14.40 2.69 31.78
CA LEU A 368 -13.47 2.02 32.69
C LEU A 368 -12.56 3.05 33.39
N LEU A 369 -12.15 4.08 32.65
CA LEU A 369 -11.29 5.15 33.14
C LEU A 369 -11.93 5.97 34.28
N MET A 370 -13.25 6.15 34.22
CA MET A 370 -14.02 6.81 35.29
C MET A 370 -14.16 5.94 36.54
N ALA A 371 -14.14 4.61 36.40
CA ALA A 371 -14.18 3.67 37.53
C ALA A 371 -12.82 3.50 38.21
N SER A 372 -11.71 3.75 37.50
CA SER A 372 -10.33 3.55 37.98
C SER A 372 -9.60 4.82 38.45
N GLY A 373 -10.23 5.99 38.41
CA GLY A 373 -9.67 7.24 38.96
C GLY A 373 -9.32 8.36 37.97
N GLY A 374 -9.81 8.32 36.73
CA GLY A 374 -9.65 9.39 35.74
C GLY A 374 -8.35 9.29 34.93
N ALA A 375 -7.93 10.39 34.28
CA ALA A 375 -6.76 10.43 33.39
C ALA A 375 -5.43 9.99 34.05
N SER A 376 -5.35 10.11 35.38
CA SER A 376 -4.22 9.65 36.21
C SER A 376 -4.07 8.12 36.28
N SER A 377 -5.13 7.38 35.95
CA SER A 377 -5.22 5.92 36.00
C SER A 377 -4.92 5.22 34.66
N GLN A 378 -4.49 5.96 33.64
CA GLN A 378 -4.04 5.36 32.37
C GLN A 378 -2.82 4.44 32.61
N PRO A 379 -2.81 3.23 32.03
CA PRO A 379 -1.68 2.31 32.15
C PRO A 379 -0.44 2.84 31.43
N ALA A 380 0.72 2.36 31.86
CA ALA A 380 2.00 2.93 31.48
C ALA A 380 2.28 2.82 29.96
N THR A 381 2.54 3.95 29.32
CA THR A 381 3.10 3.98 27.96
C THR A 381 4.63 3.87 28.04
N PRO A 382 5.31 3.30 27.04
CA PRO A 382 6.77 3.37 26.95
C PRO A 382 7.27 4.81 26.70
N GLY A 383 6.37 5.78 26.48
CA GLY A 383 6.65 7.21 26.49
C GLY A 383 6.89 7.80 27.89
N ASN A 384 6.89 6.97 28.95
CA ASN A 384 7.14 7.37 30.33
C ASN A 384 6.05 8.32 30.86
N THR A 385 4.86 7.79 31.19
CA THR A 385 3.75 8.60 31.76
C THR A 385 3.47 8.31 33.24
N PRO A 386 4.02 9.13 34.17
CA PRO A 386 3.36 9.46 35.42
C PRO A 386 3.10 10.97 35.50
N LEU A 387 1.92 11.42 35.07
CA LEU A 387 1.30 12.68 35.51
C LEU A 387 2.23 13.91 35.68
N SER A 388 3.03 14.24 34.67
CA SER A 388 3.28 15.62 34.25
C SER A 388 4.03 15.59 32.92
N GLU A 389 3.41 16.16 31.88
CA GLU A 389 4.03 16.65 30.63
C GLU A 389 4.46 15.61 29.57
N ASP A 390 3.91 15.74 28.36
CA ASP A 390 4.03 14.88 27.16
C ASP A 390 5.44 14.86 26.52
N LEU A 391 6.50 14.78 27.31
CA LEU A 391 7.87 14.94 26.84
C LEU A 391 8.60 13.61 26.64
N VAL A 392 9.09 13.36 25.43
CA VAL A 392 9.82 12.14 25.09
C VAL A 392 11.29 12.29 25.47
N ARG A 393 11.89 11.28 26.10
CA ARG A 393 13.31 11.31 26.44
C ARG A 393 14.18 11.34 25.18
N VAL A 394 15.15 12.26 25.15
CA VAL A 394 16.18 12.33 24.13
C VAL A 394 17.53 11.98 24.75
N VAL A 395 18.31 11.17 24.06
CA VAL A 395 19.68 10.83 24.45
C VAL A 395 20.62 11.19 23.31
N PHE A 396 21.72 11.85 23.65
CA PHE A 396 22.82 12.09 22.73
C PHE A 396 23.89 11.03 22.96
N GLU A 397 24.55 10.64 21.88
CA GLU A 397 25.73 9.77 21.90
C GLU A 397 26.91 10.59 21.37
N ALA A 398 28.15 10.13 21.60
CA ALA A 398 29.34 10.82 21.12
C ALA A 398 29.33 11.05 19.58
N GLU A 399 28.61 10.19 18.85
CA GLU A 399 28.46 10.24 17.40
C GLU A 399 27.27 11.11 16.92
N SER A 400 26.53 11.77 17.83
CA SER A 400 25.41 12.63 17.47
C SER A 400 25.90 13.90 16.78
N SER A 401 25.48 14.12 15.53
CA SER A 401 25.79 15.36 14.80
C SER A 401 24.77 16.45 15.14
N ILE A 402 25.26 17.62 15.56
CA ILE A 402 24.40 18.73 16.01
C ILE A 402 24.79 20.01 15.28
N ILE A 403 23.81 20.65 14.66
CA ILE A 403 23.90 21.99 14.06
C ILE A 403 23.00 22.90 14.88
N LEU A 404 23.58 23.89 15.55
CA LEU A 404 22.86 24.85 16.38
C LEU A 404 23.00 26.25 15.79
N ASN A 405 21.87 26.91 15.50
CA ASN A 405 21.84 28.23 14.87
C ASN A 405 22.57 28.31 13.51
N GLY A 406 22.77 27.17 12.85
CA GLY A 406 23.44 27.07 11.54
C GLY A 406 24.95 26.79 11.61
N GLU A 407 25.50 26.64 12.81
CA GLU A 407 26.91 26.31 13.05
C GLU A 407 27.01 24.93 13.70
N ASP A 408 28.10 24.20 13.43
CA ASP A 408 28.36 22.91 14.07
C ASP A 408 28.55 23.14 15.58
N TYR A 409 27.86 22.35 16.39
CA TYR A 409 27.90 22.46 17.84
C TYR A 409 28.92 21.48 18.40
N GLU A 410 30.00 22.00 19.00
CA GLU A 410 31.14 21.20 19.49
C GLU A 410 30.97 20.70 20.94
N GLY A 411 29.89 21.07 21.63
CA GLY A 411 29.64 20.63 23.00
C GLY A 411 29.27 19.13 23.05
N ASP A 412 29.93 18.38 23.92
CA ASP A 412 29.62 16.96 24.14
C ASP A 412 28.37 16.81 25.02
N LEU A 413 27.25 16.40 24.42
CA LEU A 413 26.00 16.12 25.13
C LEU A 413 25.84 14.65 25.54
N SER A 414 26.80 13.79 25.22
CA SER A 414 26.69 12.35 25.49
C SER A 414 26.69 12.01 26.99
N SER A 415 27.36 12.85 27.78
CA SER A 415 27.43 12.77 29.24
C SER A 415 26.59 13.84 29.95
N TYR A 416 25.57 14.42 29.30
CA TYR A 416 24.72 15.44 29.93
C TYR A 416 23.97 14.84 31.14
N GLU A 417 24.61 14.95 32.30
CA GLU A 417 24.14 14.56 33.63
C GLU A 417 24.13 15.80 34.54
N ALA A 418 23.28 15.77 35.58
CA ALA A 418 22.90 16.90 36.43
C ALA A 418 24.02 17.72 37.09
N GLU A 419 25.29 17.28 37.10
CA GLU A 419 26.36 17.99 37.81
C GLU A 419 26.91 19.22 37.05
N ASP A 420 26.80 19.25 35.72
CA ASP A 420 27.26 20.39 34.89
C ASP A 420 26.29 21.59 34.90
N ALA A 421 25.15 21.48 35.60
CA ALA A 421 24.12 22.51 35.66
C ALA A 421 24.25 23.48 36.86
N THR A 422 25.26 23.33 37.72
CA THR A 422 25.44 24.25 38.85
C THR A 422 26.23 25.50 38.44
N PRO A 423 25.63 26.71 38.42
CA PRO A 423 26.42 27.92 38.53
C PRO A 423 27.11 27.89 39.90
N ALA A 424 28.42 28.06 39.95
CA ALA A 424 29.16 28.17 41.20
C ALA A 424 28.63 29.34 42.04
N ILE A 425 27.74 29.07 43.00
CA ILE A 425 27.29 30.03 44.00
C ILE A 425 28.32 30.03 45.13
N THR A 426 29.19 31.04 45.14
CA THR A 426 29.94 31.41 46.35
C THR A 426 28.99 32.04 47.37
N PRO A 427 28.97 31.64 48.64
CA PRO A 427 28.21 32.33 49.67
C PRO A 427 29.01 33.54 50.15
N ASP A 428 28.46 34.76 50.00
CA ASP A 428 28.30 35.70 51.12
C ASP A 428 27.81 37.11 50.70
N ALA A 429 27.02 37.67 51.60
CA ALA A 429 26.72 39.09 51.86
C ALA A 429 25.59 39.82 51.08
N GLU A 430 24.46 39.94 51.78
CA GLU A 430 23.59 41.12 51.98
C GLU A 430 23.37 42.13 50.82
N THR A 431 22.12 42.24 50.39
CA THR A 431 21.52 43.38 49.65
C THR A 431 21.43 44.65 50.55
N PRO A 432 21.30 45.92 50.04
CA PRO A 432 20.51 46.26 48.83
C PRO A 432 20.92 47.51 47.99
N VAL A 433 20.18 47.70 46.87
CA VAL A 433 19.82 48.96 46.15
C VAL A 433 20.60 49.39 44.87
N ASN A 434 19.85 49.31 43.76
CA ASN A 434 19.80 50.07 42.49
C ASN A 434 20.80 49.90 41.31
N PRO A 435 20.27 50.01 40.06
CA PRO A 435 20.96 49.60 38.84
C PRO A 435 21.59 50.79 38.10
N ARG A 436 22.85 50.65 37.67
CA ARG A 436 23.49 51.26 36.47
C ARG A 436 25.01 51.20 36.59
N LYS A 437 25.64 50.26 35.89
CA LYS A 437 26.83 50.48 35.04
C LYS A 437 27.34 49.16 34.48
N ARG A 438 27.57 49.16 33.16
CA ARG A 438 28.39 48.18 32.42
C ARG A 438 29.62 47.76 33.22
N ARG A 439 29.80 46.45 33.40
CA ARG A 439 31.09 45.83 33.68
C ARG A 439 31.38 44.79 32.61
N ARG A 440 32.51 44.97 31.93
CA ARG A 440 33.10 44.11 30.92
C ARG A 440 34.25 43.38 31.60
N MET A 441 34.16 42.07 31.79
CA MET A 441 35.20 41.07 32.10
C MET A 441 34.47 39.85 32.69
N GLY A 442 34.79 38.60 32.36
CA GLY A 442 35.90 38.09 31.56
C GLY A 442 35.56 36.68 31.10
N GLU A 443 36.36 36.21 30.15
CA GLU A 443 36.35 34.85 29.61
C GLU A 443 36.55 33.82 30.74
N SER A 444 35.47 33.32 31.30
CA SER A 444 35.40 31.91 31.63
C SER A 444 35.13 31.20 30.30
N ILE A 445 35.95 30.20 29.99
CA ILE A 445 35.74 29.31 28.85
C ILE A 445 34.41 28.61 29.11
N ASP A 446 33.34 29.16 28.56
CA ASP A 446 32.00 28.62 28.61
C ASP A 446 32.04 27.39 27.71
N ILE A 447 32.35 26.24 28.31
CA ILE A 447 32.17 24.93 27.67
C ILE A 447 30.71 24.94 27.28
N GLY A 448 30.40 25.07 25.98
CA GLY A 448 29.13 25.57 25.45
C GLY A 448 27.89 24.70 25.71
N LEU A 449 27.88 23.92 26.80
CA LEU A 449 26.81 23.08 27.30
C LEU A 449 25.55 23.88 27.63
N PRO A 450 24.36 23.31 27.40
CA PRO A 450 23.11 24.01 27.65
C PRO A 450 22.81 24.12 29.15
N HIS A 451 22.42 25.31 29.60
CA HIS A 451 21.99 25.50 30.98
C HIS A 451 20.60 24.92 31.23
N GLU A 452 20.28 24.64 32.50
CA GLU A 452 18.94 24.21 32.91
C GLU A 452 17.86 25.20 32.48
N GLY A 453 16.76 24.68 31.94
CA GLY A 453 15.66 25.47 31.39
C GLY A 453 15.92 26.01 29.98
N GLN A 454 17.09 25.76 29.38
CA GLN A 454 17.35 26.13 28.00
C GLN A 454 16.44 25.32 27.06
N GLU A 455 15.96 25.99 26.01
CA GLU A 455 15.08 25.39 25.01
C GLU A 455 15.67 25.52 23.61
N TRP A 456 15.61 24.44 22.84
CA TRP A 456 15.99 24.44 21.42
C TRP A 456 14.80 24.08 20.54
N ALA A 457 14.47 24.93 19.57
CA ALA A 457 13.48 24.59 18.55
C ALA A 457 14.15 23.77 17.44
N VAL A 458 13.73 22.52 17.29
CA VAL A 458 14.34 21.55 16.36
C VAL A 458 13.70 21.72 14.99
N LYS A 459 14.45 22.20 14.00
CA LYS A 459 13.98 22.32 12.62
C LYS A 459 13.77 20.94 12.00
N THR A 460 14.80 20.11 12.12
CA THR A 460 14.83 18.72 11.65
C THR A 460 15.66 17.89 12.61
N GLY A 461 15.16 16.73 13.02
CA GLY A 461 15.88 15.75 13.84
C GLY A 461 15.75 14.36 13.26
N GLN A 462 16.85 13.61 13.25
CA GLN A 462 16.91 12.19 12.93
C GLN A 462 17.22 11.41 14.20
N PHE A 463 16.42 10.38 14.47
CA PHE A 463 16.47 9.63 15.73
C PHE A 463 16.47 8.12 15.50
N ARG A 464 17.33 7.40 16.22
CA ARG A 464 17.15 5.96 16.45
C ARG A 464 16.22 5.78 17.63
N LEU A 465 15.28 4.83 17.53
CA LEU A 465 14.35 4.54 18.62
C LEU A 465 14.87 3.36 19.42
N ARG A 466 15.31 3.65 20.65
CA ARG A 466 15.93 2.68 21.56
C ARG A 466 14.98 2.34 22.69
N ILE A 467 14.76 1.05 22.92
CA ILE A 467 13.96 0.50 23.99
C ILE A 467 14.93 0.04 25.07
N GLN A 468 14.74 0.53 26.29
CA GLN A 468 15.60 0.25 27.43
C GLN A 468 14.78 0.14 28.71
N GLU A 469 15.41 -0.36 29.78
CA GLU A 469 14.80 -0.36 31.11
C GLU A 469 14.55 1.06 31.59
N SER A 470 13.36 1.30 32.13
CA SER A 470 12.97 2.61 32.64
C SER A 470 13.65 2.88 33.98
N LYS A 471 14.35 4.01 34.10
CA LYS A 471 14.99 4.43 35.36
C LYS A 471 14.02 5.09 36.35
N SER A 472 12.89 5.63 35.89
CA SER A 472 11.99 6.47 36.72
C SER A 472 10.51 6.50 36.28
N GLY A 473 10.00 5.46 35.60
CA GLY A 473 8.64 5.43 35.04
C GLY A 473 7.70 4.37 35.62
N LYS A 474 6.40 4.51 35.32
CA LYS A 474 5.37 3.48 35.65
C LYS A 474 5.54 2.18 34.85
N SER A 475 6.26 2.21 33.73
CA SER A 475 6.54 1.06 32.88
C SER A 475 7.94 0.51 33.19
N ALA A 476 8.11 -0.81 33.11
CA ALA A 476 9.43 -1.46 33.23
C ALA A 476 10.38 -1.08 32.09
N VAL A 477 9.84 -0.65 30.95
CA VAL A 477 10.61 -0.25 29.76
C VAL A 477 10.16 1.11 29.24
N GLU A 478 11.12 1.88 28.69
CA GLU A 478 10.88 3.15 28.01
C GLU A 478 11.45 3.13 26.58
N CYS A 479 10.84 3.90 25.68
CA CYS A 479 11.33 4.14 24.33
C CYS A 479 11.94 5.54 24.26
N VAL A 480 13.23 5.61 23.95
CA VAL A 480 14.06 6.81 23.96
C VAL A 480 14.47 7.16 22.55
N PHE A 481 14.48 8.46 22.26
CA PHE A 481 14.91 9.00 20.97
C PHE A 481 16.41 9.29 21.05
N VAL A 482 17.22 8.42 20.47
CA VAL A 482 18.67 8.60 20.39
C VAL A 482 18.98 9.49 19.19
N ALA A 483 19.55 10.67 19.45
CA ALA A 483 19.86 11.65 18.43
C ALA A 483 20.93 11.13 17.46
N VAL A 484 20.64 11.16 16.16
CA VAL A 484 21.60 10.87 15.08
C VAL A 484 22.09 12.17 14.47
N LYS A 485 21.16 13.01 14.02
CA LYS A 485 21.45 14.31 13.43
C LYS A 485 20.38 15.33 13.83
N ILE A 486 20.78 16.44 14.43
CA ILE A 486 19.87 17.50 14.91
C ILE A 486 20.25 18.83 14.25
N ASP A 487 19.29 19.49 13.61
CA ASP A 487 19.36 20.92 13.25
C ASP A 487 18.35 21.69 14.09
N ALA A 488 18.85 22.59 14.93
CA ALA A 488 18.06 23.35 15.87
C ALA A 488 18.46 24.84 15.95
N VAL A 489 17.60 25.63 16.59
CA VAL A 489 17.86 27.03 16.93
C VAL A 489 17.55 27.26 18.40
N SER A 490 18.42 28.01 19.08
CA SER A 490 18.30 28.28 20.53
C SER A 490 17.50 29.55 20.85
N SER A 491 17.07 30.30 19.83
CA SER A 491 16.27 31.52 20.04
C SER A 491 15.43 31.88 18.81
N GLU A 492 14.36 32.66 19.02
CA GLU A 492 13.57 33.25 17.93
C GLU A 492 14.42 34.14 17.01
N ARG A 493 15.47 34.80 17.55
CA ARG A 493 16.45 35.54 16.72
C ARG A 493 17.21 34.60 15.79
N GLY A 494 17.70 33.46 16.31
CA GLY A 494 18.37 32.42 15.51
C GLY A 494 17.43 31.86 14.43
N ARG A 495 16.18 31.59 14.80
CA ARG A 495 15.12 31.18 13.86
C ARG A 495 14.92 32.19 12.73
N ASN A 496 14.73 33.46 13.08
CA ASN A 496 14.48 34.53 12.11
C ASN A 496 15.66 34.76 11.18
N LYS A 497 16.91 34.61 11.65
CA LYS A 497 18.11 34.66 10.79
C LYS A 497 18.13 33.59 9.70
N THR A 498 17.54 32.42 9.96
CA THR A 498 17.56 31.29 9.02
C THR A 498 16.41 31.32 7.99
N ARG A 499 15.44 32.24 8.14
CA ARG A 499 14.34 32.37 7.18
C ARG A 499 14.82 33.09 5.92
N LYS A 500 14.68 32.44 4.78
CA LYS A 500 14.85 33.07 3.46
C LYS A 500 13.55 33.78 3.04
N PHE A 501 13.67 34.82 2.22
CA PHE A 501 12.51 35.43 1.59
C PHE A 501 11.96 34.49 0.50
N LEU A 502 10.65 34.57 0.23
CA LEU A 502 9.93 33.65 -0.66
C LEU A 502 10.29 33.78 -2.16
N SER A 503 11.30 34.59 -2.48
CA SER A 503 11.68 34.98 -3.84
C SER A 503 13.11 34.62 -4.23
N ASP A 504 13.85 33.92 -3.35
CA ASP A 504 15.24 33.50 -3.61
C ASP A 504 15.35 32.02 -3.98
#